data_AF-A0A7C2VBH4-F1
#
_entry.id   AF-A0A7C2VBH4-F1
#
_cell.length_a   1.000
_cell.length_b   1.000
_cell.length_c   1.000
_cell.angle_alpha   90.00
_cell.angle_beta   90.00
_cell.angle_gamma   90.00
#
_symmetry.space_group_name_H-M   'P 1'
#
loop_
_entity.id
_entity.type
_entity.pdbx_description
1 polymer ?
#
loop_
_entity_poly.entity_id
_entity_poly.type
_entity_poly.pdbx_seq_one_letter_code
_entity_poly.pdbx_strand_id
1 'polypeptide(L)'
;MFQELLGNLAVDNTEQISLRYGEITAALNKEFRETDSKTANSLQVGSYGRRTAIKGISDLDMLYIMPVGKWEKYKDGKQSELLTDTKDAIAARYPTTEIFVDRLVVRVLYQNFHVEVQSVFEQSDASFKFPDTYNGGRWRITKPREELSAMQEFNAQKNNNLRRLCKMARAWKNKHGVVMGGLLVDTLAYNFLVSTEEYDDKSFLYYDNMSKDFFAYLKDQPNQEYYAALGSRQPVYVKKRFQKKAKTAYELCVKAIEAAGTDGVHGKWKKVYGRPFPAKPTAVDEIAKTWVNTEEFIEDSYPVDIQYGIKIDCDISQDGFREHPLSYMLRKGFRLRPKKKLKFQVVDSDVEGTFEIYWKILNRGDEAKRLDQIRGQIIPDEGEMKKVENTKFRGAHLVECYAVQNGVVVARDTIDVPIQ
;
A
#
# COMPACT_ATOMS: atom_id res chain seq x y z
N MET A 1 -14.85 17.35 -1.87
CA MET A 1 -14.27 16.24 -1.08
C MET A 1 -13.55 15.19 -1.94
N PHE A 2 -14.24 14.38 -2.75
CA PHE A 2 -13.58 13.28 -3.49
C PHE A 2 -12.61 13.71 -4.59
N GLN A 3 -12.90 14.82 -5.29
CA GLN A 3 -11.96 15.41 -6.24
C GLN A 3 -10.64 15.82 -5.55
N GLU A 4 -10.74 16.41 -4.36
CA GLU A 4 -9.60 16.83 -3.55
C GLU A 4 -8.84 15.62 -2.96
N LEU A 5 -9.55 14.57 -2.52
CA LEU A 5 -8.91 13.28 -2.19
C LEU A 5 -8.03 12.78 -3.34
N LEU A 6 -8.54 12.79 -4.57
CA LEU A 6 -7.79 12.32 -5.74
C LEU A 6 -6.61 13.25 -6.09
N GLY A 7 -6.75 14.55 -5.84
CA GLY A 7 -5.63 15.51 -5.90
C GLY A 7 -4.56 15.18 -4.87
N ASN A 8 -4.93 14.92 -3.62
CA ASN A 8 -4.02 14.55 -2.53
C ASN A 8 -3.33 13.18 -2.74
N LEU A 9 -3.96 12.30 -3.53
CA LEU A 9 -3.40 11.00 -3.93
C LEU A 9 -2.53 11.08 -5.19
N ALA A 10 -2.42 12.23 -5.86
CA ALA A 10 -1.60 12.36 -7.05
C ALA A 10 -0.12 12.16 -6.72
N VAL A 11 0.59 11.42 -7.57
CA VAL A 11 2.04 11.24 -7.45
C VAL A 11 2.72 12.59 -7.61
N ASP A 12 3.59 12.96 -6.67
CA ASP A 12 4.20 14.29 -6.54
C ASP A 12 5.70 14.33 -6.87
N ASN A 13 6.30 13.20 -7.22
CA ASN A 13 7.71 13.06 -7.59
C ASN A 13 7.91 12.55 -9.03
N THR A 14 6.98 12.87 -9.95
CA THR A 14 6.98 12.37 -11.35
C THR A 14 8.26 12.71 -12.12
N GLU A 15 8.82 13.89 -11.94
CA GLU A 15 10.09 14.30 -12.58
C GLU A 15 11.25 13.42 -12.13
N GLN A 16 11.35 13.15 -10.82
CA GLN A 16 12.38 12.28 -10.26
C GLN A 16 12.22 10.85 -10.78
N ILE A 17 10.99 10.33 -10.82
CA ILE A 17 10.68 9.00 -11.36
C ILE A 17 11.09 8.90 -12.83
N SER A 18 10.68 9.87 -13.66
CA SER A 18 11.03 9.91 -15.08
C SER A 18 12.54 10.00 -15.31
N LEU A 19 13.25 10.78 -14.49
CA LEU A 19 14.71 10.84 -14.52
C LEU A 19 15.32 9.47 -14.21
N ARG A 20 14.89 8.78 -13.14
CA ARG A 20 15.44 7.45 -12.78
C ARG A 20 15.17 6.40 -13.84
N TYR A 21 13.95 6.34 -14.38
CA TYR A 21 13.65 5.44 -15.51
C TYR A 21 14.54 5.73 -16.71
N GLY A 22 14.66 7.01 -17.10
CA GLY A 22 15.42 7.39 -18.27
C GLY A 22 16.91 7.05 -18.16
N GLU A 23 17.48 7.26 -16.96
CA GLU A 23 18.86 6.92 -16.69
C GLU A 23 19.14 5.41 -16.66
N ILE A 24 18.25 4.59 -16.09
CA ILE A 24 18.36 3.13 -16.13
C ILE A 24 18.29 2.66 -17.59
N THR A 25 17.32 3.17 -18.36
CA THR A 25 17.18 2.85 -19.78
C THR A 25 18.43 3.21 -20.57
N ALA A 26 19.02 4.39 -20.34
CA ALA A 26 20.25 4.79 -21.02
C ALA A 26 21.46 3.91 -20.65
N ALA A 27 21.61 3.51 -19.38
CA ALA A 27 22.68 2.60 -18.95
C ALA A 27 22.60 1.25 -19.70
N LEU A 28 21.39 0.67 -19.76
CA LEU A 28 21.16 -0.61 -20.43
C LEU A 28 21.29 -0.49 -21.95
N ASN A 29 20.81 0.59 -22.55
CA ASN A 29 20.98 0.87 -23.98
C ASN A 29 22.43 1.08 -24.37
N LYS A 30 23.25 1.68 -23.50
CA LYS A 30 24.68 1.83 -23.75
C LYS A 30 25.36 0.47 -23.79
N GLU A 31 25.07 -0.40 -22.82
CA GLU A 31 25.66 -1.74 -22.74
C GLU A 31 25.21 -2.67 -23.88
N PHE A 32 23.90 -2.78 -24.11
CA PHE A 32 23.39 -3.81 -25.00
C PHE A 32 23.21 -3.36 -26.45
N ARG A 33 23.28 -2.05 -26.72
CA ARG A 33 22.95 -1.45 -28.03
C ARG A 33 23.86 -0.31 -28.46
N GLU A 34 24.84 0.11 -27.65
CA GLU A 34 25.74 1.22 -27.97
C GLU A 34 25.00 2.54 -28.26
N THR A 35 23.86 2.78 -27.58
CA THR A 35 23.09 4.03 -27.70
C THR A 35 22.85 4.68 -26.34
N ASP A 36 22.63 5.99 -26.30
CA ASP A 36 22.37 6.77 -25.09
C ASP A 36 20.88 7.12 -24.88
N SER A 37 19.98 6.49 -25.66
CA SER A 37 18.54 6.76 -25.58
C SER A 37 18.00 6.48 -24.18
N LYS A 38 17.29 7.47 -23.62
CA LYS A 38 16.62 7.38 -22.30
C LYS A 38 15.22 6.78 -22.38
N THR A 39 14.69 6.49 -23.57
CA THR A 39 13.29 6.08 -23.74
C THR A 39 13.13 4.80 -24.55
N ALA A 40 14.00 4.57 -25.53
CA ALA A 40 13.92 3.39 -26.38
C ALA A 40 14.14 2.09 -25.61
N ASN A 41 13.50 1.01 -26.07
CA ASN A 41 13.67 -0.36 -25.57
C ASN A 41 13.27 -0.57 -24.09
N SER A 42 12.51 0.35 -23.50
CA SER A 42 11.98 0.21 -22.16
C SER A 42 10.47 0.39 -22.15
N LEU A 43 9.80 -0.24 -21.18
CA LEU A 43 8.37 -0.09 -20.96
C LEU A 43 8.11 0.08 -19.47
N GLN A 44 7.50 1.21 -19.08
CA GLN A 44 7.02 1.41 -17.71
C GLN A 44 5.77 0.56 -17.52
N VAL A 45 5.79 -0.33 -16.52
CA VAL A 45 4.69 -1.26 -16.24
C VAL A 45 4.24 -1.08 -14.78
N GLY A 46 3.51 -2.07 -14.24
CA GLY A 46 3.04 -1.99 -12.86
C GLY A 46 2.00 -0.92 -12.62
N SER A 47 1.86 -0.49 -11.37
CA SER A 47 0.87 0.52 -10.97
C SER A 47 1.16 1.89 -11.59
N TYR A 48 2.44 2.24 -11.78
CA TYR A 48 2.85 3.49 -12.43
C TYR A 48 2.49 3.48 -13.92
N GLY A 49 2.86 2.42 -14.65
CA GLY A 49 2.51 2.26 -16.07
C GLY A 49 0.99 2.23 -16.31
N ARG A 50 0.23 1.54 -15.45
CA ARG A 50 -1.25 1.52 -15.48
C ARG A 50 -1.90 2.85 -15.06
N ARG A 51 -1.11 3.80 -14.54
CA ARG A 51 -1.53 5.11 -13.99
C ARG A 51 -2.48 4.99 -12.79
N THR A 52 -2.31 3.94 -11.99
CA THR A 52 -3.06 3.68 -10.76
C THR A 52 -2.24 3.90 -9.49
N ALA A 53 -0.94 4.18 -9.62
CA ALA A 53 -0.06 4.63 -8.53
C ALA A 53 -0.63 5.84 -7.78
N ILE A 54 -0.37 5.91 -6.47
CA ILE A 54 -0.72 7.05 -5.60
C ILE A 54 0.54 7.68 -5.01
N LYS A 55 0.40 8.89 -4.46
CA LYS A 55 1.44 9.58 -3.69
C LYS A 55 2.15 8.63 -2.71
N GLY A 56 3.48 8.71 -2.67
CA GLY A 56 4.31 7.81 -1.86
C GLY A 56 4.51 6.42 -2.47
N ILE A 57 4.35 6.26 -3.79
CA ILE A 57 4.70 5.02 -4.49
C ILE A 57 6.17 4.67 -4.22
N SER A 58 6.39 3.42 -3.79
CA SER A 58 7.71 2.88 -3.46
C SER A 58 8.19 1.80 -4.42
N ASP A 59 7.28 1.14 -5.15
CA ASP A 59 7.51 0.01 -6.06
C ASP A 59 7.29 0.44 -7.52
N LEU A 60 8.39 0.70 -8.24
CA LEU A 60 8.35 1.11 -9.64
C LEU A 60 8.81 -0.02 -10.55
N ASP A 61 7.95 -0.46 -11.47
CA ASP A 61 8.28 -1.55 -12.37
C ASP A 61 8.64 -1.05 -13.77
N MET A 62 9.68 -1.63 -14.38
CA MET A 62 9.96 -1.47 -15.80
C MET A 62 10.42 -2.77 -16.47
N LEU A 63 10.06 -2.91 -17.75
CA LEU A 63 10.71 -3.87 -18.63
C LEU A 63 11.86 -3.19 -19.38
N TYR A 64 12.97 -3.90 -19.53
CA TYR A 64 13.99 -3.60 -20.53
C TYR A 64 13.99 -4.68 -21.61
N ILE A 65 13.68 -4.29 -22.85
CA ILE A 65 13.51 -5.19 -23.99
C ILE A 65 14.88 -5.45 -24.63
N MET A 66 15.40 -6.65 -24.37
CA MET A 66 16.71 -7.10 -24.85
C MET A 66 16.73 -7.21 -26.39
N PRO A 67 17.88 -6.94 -27.04
CA PRO A 67 18.03 -7.19 -28.47
C PRO A 67 17.79 -8.67 -28.80
N VAL A 68 17.00 -8.96 -29.84
CA VAL A 68 16.67 -10.34 -30.25
C VAL A 68 17.92 -11.19 -30.50
N GLY A 69 18.98 -10.61 -31.07
CA GLY A 69 20.24 -11.31 -31.33
C GLY A 69 21.00 -11.77 -30.08
N LYS A 70 20.65 -11.26 -28.89
CA LYS A 70 21.24 -11.71 -27.62
C LYS A 70 20.53 -12.94 -27.05
N TRP A 71 19.42 -13.40 -27.63
CA TRP A 71 18.66 -14.56 -27.12
C TRP A 71 19.53 -15.82 -27.05
N GLU A 72 20.30 -16.10 -28.10
CA GLU A 72 21.18 -17.27 -28.17
C GLU A 72 22.26 -17.26 -27.07
N LYS A 73 22.67 -16.08 -26.58
CA LYS A 73 23.61 -15.97 -25.45
C LYS A 73 22.99 -16.48 -24.15
N TYR A 74 21.69 -16.24 -23.91
CA TYR A 74 21.09 -16.41 -22.58
C TYR A 74 20.06 -17.56 -22.47
N LYS A 75 19.58 -18.12 -23.57
CA LYS A 75 18.44 -19.05 -23.56
C LYS A 75 18.65 -20.31 -22.71
N ASP A 76 19.88 -20.84 -22.64
CA ASP A 76 20.19 -22.15 -22.06
C ASP A 76 20.78 -22.03 -20.64
N GLY A 77 19.91 -22.02 -19.62
CA GLY A 77 20.32 -22.04 -18.20
C GLY A 77 21.00 -20.76 -17.70
N LYS A 78 20.92 -19.66 -18.45
CA LYS A 78 21.65 -18.41 -18.20
C LYS A 78 20.76 -17.25 -17.74
N GLN A 79 19.66 -17.57 -17.07
CA GLN A 79 18.76 -16.59 -16.47
C GLN A 79 19.49 -15.71 -15.45
N SER A 80 20.32 -16.32 -14.61
CA SER A 80 21.14 -15.59 -13.62
C SER A 80 22.23 -14.74 -14.29
N GLU A 81 22.81 -15.21 -15.39
CA GLU A 81 23.79 -14.43 -16.18
C GLU A 81 23.13 -13.19 -16.77
N LEU A 82 21.93 -13.31 -17.36
CA LEU A 82 21.18 -12.15 -17.87
C LEU A 82 20.93 -11.11 -16.78
N LEU A 83 20.44 -11.52 -15.61
CA LEU A 83 20.16 -10.58 -14.53
C LEU A 83 21.44 -9.98 -13.94
N THR A 84 22.55 -10.73 -13.93
CA THR A 84 23.86 -10.22 -13.50
C THR A 84 24.38 -9.18 -14.47
N ASP A 85 24.36 -9.45 -15.78
CA ASP A 85 24.79 -8.50 -16.80
C ASP A 85 23.94 -7.23 -16.78
N THR A 86 22.62 -7.34 -16.57
CA THR A 86 21.73 -6.19 -16.37
C THR A 86 22.10 -5.39 -15.13
N LYS A 87 22.36 -6.06 -14.00
CA LYS A 87 22.75 -5.42 -12.73
C LYS A 87 24.09 -4.70 -12.88
N ASP A 88 25.09 -5.34 -13.49
CA ASP A 88 26.43 -4.78 -13.71
C ASP A 88 26.39 -3.57 -14.66
N ALA A 89 25.56 -3.61 -15.71
CA ALA A 89 25.36 -2.47 -16.62
C ALA A 89 24.81 -1.23 -15.90
N ILE A 90 23.85 -1.40 -14.99
CA ILE A 90 23.29 -0.30 -14.20
C ILE A 90 24.32 0.17 -13.16
N ALA A 91 25.01 -0.76 -12.48
CA ALA A 91 26.00 -0.44 -11.46
C ALA A 91 27.20 0.35 -12.02
N ALA A 92 27.62 0.08 -13.25
CA ALA A 92 28.69 0.83 -13.92
C ALA A 92 28.37 2.34 -14.03
N ARG A 93 27.09 2.71 -14.08
CA ARG A 93 26.62 4.11 -14.08
C ARG A 93 26.41 4.66 -12.66
N TYR A 94 26.13 3.79 -11.69
CA TYR A 94 25.69 4.12 -10.33
C TYR A 94 26.46 3.36 -9.24
N PRO A 95 27.76 3.63 -9.06
CA PRO A 95 28.62 2.81 -8.20
C PRO A 95 28.30 2.90 -6.69
N THR A 96 27.57 3.92 -6.26
CA THR A 96 27.16 4.11 -4.84
C THR A 96 25.72 3.69 -4.57
N THR A 97 24.98 3.25 -5.59
CA THR A 97 23.58 2.84 -5.44
C THR A 97 23.55 1.35 -5.14
N GLU A 98 22.73 0.95 -4.17
CA GLU A 98 22.52 -0.46 -3.88
C GLU A 98 21.68 -1.11 -4.99
N ILE A 99 22.27 -2.08 -5.69
CA ILE A 99 21.68 -2.77 -6.83
C ILE A 99 21.94 -4.27 -6.69
N PHE A 100 20.88 -5.08 -6.75
CA PHE A 100 20.99 -6.53 -6.61
C PHE A 100 19.96 -7.28 -7.45
N VAL A 101 20.22 -8.56 -7.69
CA VAL A 101 19.29 -9.46 -8.37
C VAL A 101 18.28 -9.99 -7.35
N ASP A 102 16.99 -9.77 -7.60
CA ASP A 102 15.88 -10.37 -6.84
C ASP A 102 15.07 -11.30 -7.74
N ARG A 103 15.55 -12.55 -7.86
CA ARG A 103 14.95 -13.70 -8.56
C ARG A 103 14.48 -13.50 -10.01
N LEU A 104 13.51 -12.61 -10.22
CA LEU A 104 12.87 -12.28 -11.49
C LEU A 104 13.36 -10.95 -12.09
N VAL A 105 13.98 -10.09 -11.27
CA VAL A 105 14.29 -8.70 -11.61
C VAL A 105 15.64 -8.28 -11.04
N VAL A 106 16.15 -7.14 -11.50
CA VAL A 106 17.20 -6.37 -10.83
C VAL A 106 16.54 -5.22 -10.06
N ARG A 107 16.76 -5.15 -8.75
CA ARG A 107 16.29 -4.04 -7.91
C ARG A 107 17.36 -2.96 -7.82
N VAL A 108 16.95 -1.72 -8.07
CA VAL A 108 17.75 -0.50 -7.90
C VAL A 108 17.14 0.30 -6.75
N LEU A 109 17.80 0.34 -5.59
CA LEU A 109 17.27 1.01 -4.40
C LEU A 109 17.60 2.51 -4.41
N TYR A 110 16.59 3.34 -4.15
CA TYR A 110 16.75 4.75 -3.80
C TYR A 110 16.21 4.98 -2.38
N GLN A 111 16.41 6.18 -1.83
CA GLN A 111 16.08 6.47 -0.43
C GLN A 111 14.61 6.17 -0.05
N ASN A 112 13.65 6.47 -0.92
CA ASN A 112 12.21 6.40 -0.61
C ASN A 112 11.41 5.48 -1.56
N PHE A 113 12.07 4.89 -2.56
CA PHE A 113 11.45 4.01 -3.55
C PHE A 113 12.55 3.16 -4.22
N HIS A 114 12.16 2.11 -4.93
CA HIS A 114 13.05 1.32 -5.76
C HIS A 114 12.47 1.13 -7.15
N VAL A 115 13.34 0.81 -8.10
CA VAL A 115 12.93 0.39 -9.45
C VAL A 115 13.25 -1.09 -9.63
N GLU A 116 12.24 -1.89 -9.94
CA GLU A 116 12.37 -3.27 -10.40
C GLU A 116 12.54 -3.29 -11.92
N VAL A 117 13.74 -3.67 -12.36
CA VAL A 117 14.11 -3.77 -13.79
C VAL A 117 14.03 -5.22 -14.21
N GLN A 118 13.06 -5.54 -15.06
CA GLN A 118 12.89 -6.87 -15.64
C GLN A 118 13.43 -6.91 -17.07
N SER A 119 14.55 -7.58 -17.27
CA SER A 119 15.09 -7.83 -18.62
C SER A 119 14.25 -8.90 -19.32
N VAL A 120 13.81 -8.59 -20.54
CA VAL A 120 12.88 -9.44 -21.28
C VAL A 120 13.26 -9.62 -22.75
N PHE A 121 12.79 -10.72 -23.33
CA PHE A 121 12.81 -10.96 -24.77
C PHE A 121 11.39 -10.93 -25.33
N GLU A 122 11.14 -10.03 -26.27
CA GLU A 122 9.86 -9.95 -26.97
C GLU A 122 9.65 -11.19 -27.85
N GLN A 123 8.43 -11.73 -27.81
CA GLN A 123 7.99 -12.88 -28.60
C GLN A 123 7.15 -12.42 -29.81
N SER A 124 6.91 -13.31 -30.76
CA SER A 124 6.14 -12.99 -31.99
C SER A 124 4.68 -12.60 -31.72
N ASP A 125 4.11 -13.04 -30.59
CA ASP A 125 2.76 -12.69 -30.13
C ASP A 125 2.74 -11.40 -29.27
N ALA A 126 3.83 -10.64 -29.26
CA ALA A 126 4.05 -9.43 -28.44
C ALA A 126 4.06 -9.66 -26.92
N SER A 127 4.04 -10.94 -26.47
CA SER A 127 4.35 -11.29 -25.08
C SER A 127 5.85 -11.21 -24.82
N PHE A 128 6.25 -11.33 -23.56
CA PHE A 128 7.65 -11.25 -23.15
C PHE A 128 8.08 -12.48 -22.37
N LYS A 129 9.22 -13.06 -22.77
CA LYS A 129 9.96 -14.01 -21.93
C LYS A 129 10.82 -13.27 -20.93
N PHE A 130 10.76 -13.67 -19.67
CA PHE A 130 11.59 -13.13 -18.59
C PHE A 130 12.23 -14.24 -17.76
N PRO A 131 13.41 -13.99 -17.16
CA PRO A 131 14.13 -14.98 -16.37
C PRO A 131 13.46 -15.20 -15.00
N ASP A 132 13.40 -16.45 -14.55
CA ASP A 132 13.17 -16.84 -13.16
C ASP A 132 14.34 -17.70 -12.73
N THR A 133 15.20 -17.20 -11.82
CA THR A 133 16.44 -17.90 -11.42
C THR A 133 16.24 -19.02 -10.41
N TYR A 134 14.99 -19.26 -9.97
CA TYR A 134 14.69 -20.28 -8.98
C TYR A 134 14.88 -21.71 -9.51
N ASN A 135 15.46 -22.58 -8.67
CA ASN A 135 15.58 -24.03 -8.90
C ASN A 135 16.16 -24.43 -10.27
N GLY A 136 17.30 -23.86 -10.64
CA GLY A 136 17.99 -24.18 -11.90
C GLY A 136 17.58 -23.31 -13.10
N GLY A 137 16.67 -22.34 -12.89
CA GLY A 137 16.35 -21.35 -13.89
C GLY A 137 15.25 -21.78 -14.87
N ARG A 138 14.35 -20.85 -15.22
CA ARG A 138 13.36 -21.04 -16.29
C ARG A 138 12.96 -19.73 -16.93
N TRP A 139 12.40 -19.80 -18.13
CA TRP A 139 11.80 -18.66 -18.80
C TRP A 139 10.29 -18.65 -18.57
N ARG A 140 9.76 -17.54 -18.06
CA ARG A 140 8.33 -17.32 -17.84
C ARG A 140 7.79 -16.30 -18.85
N ILE A 141 6.47 -16.28 -19.04
CA ILE A 141 5.79 -15.35 -19.95
C ILE A 141 5.06 -14.27 -19.15
N THR A 142 5.16 -13.02 -19.59
CA THR A 142 4.38 -11.89 -19.10
C THR A 142 3.76 -11.10 -20.25
N LYS A 143 2.60 -10.47 -20.01
CA LYS A 143 1.79 -9.78 -21.01
C LYS A 143 1.36 -8.36 -20.55
N PRO A 144 2.27 -7.51 -20.06
CA PRO A 144 1.89 -6.23 -19.47
C PRO A 144 1.27 -5.27 -20.47
N ARG A 145 1.59 -5.36 -21.77
CA ARG A 145 0.92 -4.55 -22.81
C ARG A 145 -0.58 -4.83 -22.86
N GLU A 146 -1.01 -6.08 -22.70
CA GLU A 146 -2.44 -6.42 -22.65
C GLU A 146 -3.12 -5.75 -21.44
N GLU A 147 -2.46 -5.71 -20.28
CA GLU A 147 -2.97 -5.04 -19.08
C GLU A 147 -3.03 -3.51 -19.24
N LEU A 148 -1.99 -2.91 -19.83
CA LEU A 148 -1.93 -1.47 -20.08
C LEU A 148 -3.03 -1.04 -21.06
N SER A 149 -3.20 -1.76 -22.16
CA SER A 149 -4.24 -1.50 -23.16
C SER A 149 -5.63 -1.66 -22.56
N ALA A 150 -5.90 -2.77 -21.86
CA ALA A 150 -7.20 -3.00 -21.22
C ALA A 150 -7.51 -1.94 -20.16
N MET A 151 -6.53 -1.56 -19.35
CA MET A 151 -6.67 -0.45 -18.38
C MET A 151 -7.00 0.85 -19.09
N GLN A 152 -6.32 1.19 -20.19
CA GLN A 152 -6.55 2.43 -20.93
C GLN A 152 -7.95 2.47 -21.56
N GLU A 153 -8.32 1.42 -22.29
CA GLU A 153 -9.58 1.31 -23.01
C GLU A 153 -10.78 1.33 -22.04
N PHE A 154 -10.79 0.43 -21.05
CA PHE A 154 -11.90 0.32 -20.12
C PHE A 154 -12.04 1.56 -19.23
N ASN A 155 -10.91 2.18 -18.85
CA ASN A 155 -10.94 3.45 -18.13
C ASN A 155 -11.59 4.56 -18.97
N ALA A 156 -11.36 4.60 -20.29
CA ALA A 156 -12.03 5.57 -21.17
C ALA A 156 -13.53 5.29 -21.28
N GLN A 157 -13.93 4.01 -21.39
CA GLN A 157 -15.33 3.58 -21.43
C GLN A 157 -16.10 3.94 -20.14
N LYS A 158 -15.43 3.88 -18.98
CA LYS A 158 -16.03 4.13 -17.66
C LYS A 158 -15.81 5.56 -17.14
N ASN A 159 -15.76 6.57 -18.01
CA ASN A 159 -15.57 7.99 -17.63
C ASN A 159 -14.38 8.25 -16.66
N ASN A 160 -13.27 7.54 -16.89
CA ASN A 160 -12.07 7.54 -16.05
C ASN A 160 -12.26 7.04 -14.61
N ASN A 161 -13.39 6.41 -14.29
CA ASN A 161 -13.70 5.94 -12.95
C ASN A 161 -12.85 4.75 -12.52
N LEU A 162 -12.38 3.91 -13.45
CA LEU A 162 -11.51 2.78 -13.11
C LEU A 162 -10.23 3.24 -12.40
N ARG A 163 -9.42 4.11 -13.02
CA ARG A 163 -8.15 4.57 -12.40
C ARG A 163 -8.38 5.32 -11.09
N ARG A 164 -9.46 6.10 -11.00
CA ARG A 164 -9.82 6.84 -9.78
C ARG A 164 -10.22 5.90 -8.66
N LEU A 165 -11.03 4.88 -8.94
CA LEU A 165 -11.39 3.84 -7.99
C LEU A 165 -10.17 3.03 -7.53
N CYS A 166 -9.26 2.66 -8.44
CA CYS A 166 -8.00 2.00 -8.07
C CYS A 166 -7.18 2.83 -7.07
N LYS A 167 -7.04 4.14 -7.31
CA LYS A 167 -6.31 5.05 -6.40
C LYS A 167 -6.98 5.15 -5.03
N MET A 168 -8.31 5.27 -5.00
CA MET A 168 -9.08 5.28 -3.75
C MET A 168 -8.95 3.95 -2.99
N ALA A 169 -9.01 2.82 -3.69
CA ALA A 169 -8.82 1.50 -3.11
C ALA A 169 -7.41 1.30 -2.53
N ARG A 170 -6.36 1.86 -3.15
CA ARG A 170 -4.99 1.88 -2.59
C ARG A 170 -4.90 2.70 -1.30
N ALA A 171 -5.57 3.85 -1.25
CA ALA A 171 -5.65 4.67 -0.03
C ALA A 171 -6.33 3.89 1.12
N TRP A 172 -7.44 3.21 0.83
CA TRP A 172 -8.11 2.31 1.78
C TRP A 172 -7.19 1.16 2.23
N LYS A 173 -6.54 0.49 1.28
CA LYS A 173 -5.60 -0.62 1.54
C LYS A 173 -4.52 -0.18 2.53
N ASN A 174 -3.90 0.97 2.28
CA ASN A 174 -2.84 1.51 3.11
C ASN A 174 -3.34 2.02 4.48
N LYS A 175 -4.54 2.60 4.54
CA LYS A 175 -5.15 3.03 5.82
C LYS A 175 -5.48 1.84 6.71
N HIS A 176 -6.00 0.77 6.13
CA HIS A 176 -6.53 -0.36 6.89
C HIS A 176 -5.55 -1.53 7.02
N GLY A 177 -4.31 -1.43 6.53
CA GLY A 177 -3.36 -2.54 6.59
C GLY A 177 -3.87 -3.78 5.83
N VAL A 178 -4.39 -3.58 4.62
CA VAL A 178 -4.92 -4.68 3.78
C VAL A 178 -3.77 -5.25 2.95
N VAL A 179 -3.49 -6.54 3.11
CA VAL A 179 -2.44 -7.23 2.35
C VAL A 179 -2.96 -7.61 0.97
N MET A 180 -2.73 -6.74 -0.01
CA MET A 180 -3.26 -6.87 -1.37
C MET A 180 -2.27 -6.32 -2.40
N GLY A 181 -1.85 -7.15 -3.36
CA GLY A 181 -0.96 -6.72 -4.44
C GLY A 181 -1.62 -5.69 -5.37
N GLY A 182 -0.81 -4.82 -5.96
CA GLY A 182 -1.33 -3.71 -6.77
C GLY A 182 -2.18 -4.16 -7.97
N LEU A 183 -1.81 -5.23 -8.66
CA LEU A 183 -2.60 -5.76 -9.76
C LEU A 183 -3.94 -6.36 -9.28
N LEU A 184 -4.00 -6.89 -8.06
CA LEU A 184 -5.24 -7.41 -7.47
C LEU A 184 -6.22 -6.26 -7.18
N VAL A 185 -5.73 -5.13 -6.66
CA VAL A 185 -6.55 -3.92 -6.49
C VAL A 185 -7.15 -3.49 -7.83
N ASP A 186 -6.31 -3.37 -8.86
CA ASP A 186 -6.74 -2.93 -10.20
C ASP A 186 -7.76 -3.92 -10.81
N THR A 187 -7.55 -5.22 -10.62
CA THR A 187 -8.44 -6.29 -11.10
C THR A 187 -9.80 -6.28 -10.40
N LEU A 188 -9.83 -6.10 -9.08
CA LEU A 188 -11.08 -6.06 -8.33
C LEU A 188 -11.90 -4.80 -8.64
N ALA A 189 -11.24 -3.65 -8.83
CA ALA A 189 -11.89 -2.42 -9.28
C ALA A 189 -12.47 -2.58 -10.69
N TYR A 190 -11.72 -3.20 -11.61
CA TYR A 190 -12.19 -3.54 -12.94
C TYR A 190 -13.42 -4.46 -12.88
N ASN A 191 -13.35 -5.58 -12.16
CA ASN A 191 -14.46 -6.54 -12.06
C ASN A 191 -15.72 -5.93 -11.45
N PHE A 192 -15.58 -5.03 -10.47
CA PHE A 192 -16.71 -4.27 -9.92
C PHE A 192 -17.37 -3.40 -10.99
N LEU A 193 -16.58 -2.59 -11.71
CA LEU A 193 -17.12 -1.72 -12.76
C LEU A 193 -17.60 -2.48 -14.00
N VAL A 194 -17.17 -3.74 -14.21
CA VAL A 194 -17.79 -4.64 -15.20
C VAL A 194 -19.17 -5.10 -14.73
N SER A 195 -19.36 -5.29 -13.42
CA SER A 195 -20.61 -5.80 -12.86
C SER A 195 -21.76 -4.78 -12.80
N THR A 196 -21.52 -3.52 -13.18
CA THR A 196 -22.52 -2.45 -13.13
C THR A 196 -22.25 -1.37 -14.19
N GLU A 197 -23.31 -0.72 -14.65
CA GLU A 197 -23.26 0.45 -15.54
C GLU A 197 -23.62 1.75 -14.80
N GLU A 198 -24.03 1.66 -13.53
CA GLU A 198 -24.56 2.78 -12.72
C GLU A 198 -23.59 3.98 -12.65
N TYR A 199 -22.29 3.72 -12.79
CA TYR A 199 -21.22 4.68 -12.63
C TYR A 199 -20.58 5.12 -13.96
N ASP A 200 -21.07 4.67 -15.10
CA ASP A 200 -20.39 4.87 -16.39
C ASP A 200 -20.37 6.33 -16.84
N ASP A 201 -21.41 7.09 -16.50
CA ASP A 201 -21.55 8.52 -16.78
C ASP A 201 -21.34 9.40 -15.53
N LYS A 202 -21.14 8.79 -14.36
CA LYS A 202 -21.05 9.51 -13.08
C LYS A 202 -19.64 10.04 -12.82
N SER A 203 -19.57 11.06 -11.97
CA SER A 203 -18.33 11.70 -11.53
C SER A 203 -18.35 11.93 -10.01
N PHE A 204 -17.50 12.81 -9.50
CA PHE A 204 -17.17 12.98 -8.08
C PHE A 204 -18.37 13.10 -7.12
N LEU A 205 -19.51 13.61 -7.58
CA LEU A 205 -20.74 13.72 -6.77
C LEU A 205 -21.26 12.35 -6.29
N TYR A 206 -21.01 11.28 -7.05
CA TYR A 206 -21.51 9.93 -6.78
C TYR A 206 -20.44 9.00 -6.19
N TYR A 207 -19.26 9.54 -5.86
CA TYR A 207 -18.15 8.72 -5.39
C TYR A 207 -18.34 8.20 -3.96
N ASP A 208 -19.26 8.80 -3.21
CA ASP A 208 -19.77 8.23 -1.97
C ASP A 208 -20.47 6.89 -2.20
N ASN A 209 -21.43 6.85 -3.12
CA ASN A 209 -22.16 5.65 -3.52
C ASN A 209 -21.24 4.63 -4.19
N MET A 210 -20.39 5.05 -5.12
CA MET A 210 -19.41 4.17 -5.76
C MET A 210 -18.47 3.53 -4.73
N SER A 211 -18.03 4.29 -3.72
CA SER A 211 -17.21 3.75 -2.62
C SER A 211 -17.99 2.71 -1.81
N LYS A 212 -19.21 3.04 -1.38
CA LYS A 212 -20.07 2.15 -0.61
C LYS A 212 -20.32 0.84 -1.38
N ASP A 213 -20.70 0.93 -2.65
CA ASP A 213 -21.05 -0.23 -3.47
C ASP A 213 -19.82 -1.06 -3.85
N PHE A 214 -18.66 -0.43 -4.07
CA PHE A 214 -17.41 -1.15 -4.25
C PHE A 214 -17.05 -1.98 -3.00
N PHE A 215 -17.15 -1.40 -1.80
CA PHE A 215 -16.89 -2.16 -0.58
C PHE A 215 -17.97 -3.21 -0.28
N ALA A 216 -19.22 -2.98 -0.71
CA ALA A 216 -20.27 -4.00 -0.68
C ALA A 216 -19.90 -5.19 -1.58
N TYR A 217 -19.49 -4.91 -2.82
CA TYR A 217 -19.00 -5.91 -3.76
C TYR A 217 -17.80 -6.69 -3.19
N LEU A 218 -16.82 -6.01 -2.60
CA LEU A 218 -15.63 -6.64 -2.03
C LEU A 218 -15.94 -7.53 -0.82
N LYS A 219 -16.84 -7.12 0.10
CA LYS A 219 -17.15 -7.94 1.28
C LYS A 219 -17.88 -9.24 0.93
N ASP A 220 -18.59 -9.25 -0.21
CA ASP A 220 -19.38 -10.38 -0.68
C ASP A 220 -18.63 -11.26 -1.70
N GLN A 221 -17.37 -10.92 -2.02
CA GLN A 221 -16.51 -11.77 -2.84
C GLN A 221 -16.24 -13.13 -2.18
N PRO A 222 -16.24 -14.24 -2.96
CA PRO A 222 -15.94 -15.56 -2.42
C PRO A 222 -14.49 -15.64 -1.92
N ASN A 223 -14.24 -16.58 -1.00
CA ASN A 223 -12.87 -16.95 -0.65
C ASN A 223 -12.28 -17.79 -1.79
N GLN A 224 -11.49 -17.16 -2.65
CA GLN A 224 -10.79 -17.84 -3.74
C GLN A 224 -9.30 -17.50 -3.74
N GLU A 225 -8.51 -18.37 -4.36
CA GLU A 225 -7.05 -18.30 -4.36
C GLU A 225 -6.53 -17.21 -5.31
N TYR A 226 -7.19 -16.98 -6.44
CA TYR A 226 -6.76 -15.99 -7.43
C TYR A 226 -7.94 -15.36 -8.18
N TYR A 227 -7.66 -14.23 -8.84
CA TYR A 227 -8.53 -13.57 -9.81
C TYR A 227 -7.82 -13.49 -11.17
N ALA A 228 -8.55 -13.48 -12.27
CA ALA A 228 -7.95 -13.24 -13.59
C ALA A 228 -7.68 -11.73 -13.78
N ALA A 229 -6.43 -11.36 -14.07
CA ALA A 229 -6.03 -9.97 -14.31
C ALA A 229 -6.84 -9.33 -15.46
N LEU A 230 -7.08 -8.01 -15.37
CA LEU A 230 -7.59 -7.25 -16.51
C LEU A 230 -6.61 -7.31 -17.69
N GLY A 231 -7.12 -7.50 -18.91
CA GLY A 231 -6.28 -7.68 -20.10
C GLY A 231 -5.66 -9.07 -20.17
N SER A 232 -4.50 -9.26 -19.52
CA SER A 232 -3.66 -10.47 -19.65
C SER A 232 -4.32 -11.77 -19.17
N ARG A 233 -5.38 -11.67 -18.36
CA ARG A 233 -6.07 -12.79 -17.69
C ARG A 233 -5.18 -13.71 -16.85
N GLN A 234 -3.93 -13.32 -16.59
CA GLN A 234 -3.03 -14.10 -15.75
C GLN A 234 -3.58 -14.23 -14.32
N PRO A 235 -3.33 -15.34 -13.63
CA PRO A 235 -3.80 -15.52 -12.26
C PRO A 235 -3.09 -14.52 -11.32
N VAL A 236 -3.90 -13.74 -10.60
CA VAL A 236 -3.47 -12.78 -9.59
C VAL A 236 -3.87 -13.32 -8.22
N TYR A 237 -2.88 -13.83 -7.49
CA TYR A 237 -3.10 -14.54 -6.23
C TYR A 237 -3.49 -13.61 -5.08
N VAL A 238 -4.42 -14.07 -4.25
CA VAL A 238 -4.89 -13.40 -3.05
C VAL A 238 -3.98 -13.78 -1.88
N LYS A 239 -3.15 -12.82 -1.42
CA LYS A 239 -2.22 -13.03 -0.29
C LYS A 239 -2.95 -13.26 1.04
N LYS A 240 -3.94 -12.41 1.37
CA LYS A 240 -4.80 -12.55 2.56
C LYS A 240 -6.25 -12.18 2.26
N ARG A 241 -7.16 -12.74 3.08
CA ARG A 241 -8.59 -12.41 3.03
C ARG A 241 -8.82 -10.93 3.33
N PHE A 242 -9.51 -10.23 2.43
CA PHE A 242 -9.81 -8.80 2.53
C PHE A 242 -11.26 -8.52 2.95
N GLN A 243 -12.15 -9.52 2.89
CA GLN A 243 -13.61 -9.38 3.05
C GLN A 243 -13.99 -8.72 4.39
N LYS A 244 -13.33 -9.08 5.50
CA LYS A 244 -13.62 -8.48 6.83
C LYS A 244 -13.27 -6.98 6.86
N LYS A 245 -12.13 -6.60 6.28
CA LYS A 245 -11.72 -5.18 6.20
C LYS A 245 -12.63 -4.42 5.21
N ALA A 246 -13.05 -5.06 4.12
CA ALA A 246 -14.02 -4.50 3.18
C ALA A 246 -15.39 -4.26 3.84
N LYS A 247 -15.88 -5.21 4.66
CA LYS A 247 -17.12 -5.04 5.44
C LYS A 247 -17.02 -3.83 6.38
N THR A 248 -15.89 -3.68 7.06
CA THR A 248 -15.65 -2.52 7.94
C THR A 248 -15.69 -1.21 7.14
N ALA A 249 -15.08 -1.19 5.95
CA ALA A 249 -15.09 -0.02 5.07
C ALA A 249 -16.50 0.30 4.55
N TYR A 250 -17.28 -0.72 4.17
CA TYR A 250 -18.68 -0.56 3.81
C TYR A 250 -19.49 0.11 4.92
N GLU A 251 -19.38 -0.38 6.17
CA GLU A 251 -20.06 0.21 7.33
C GLU A 251 -19.61 1.65 7.61
N LEU A 252 -18.33 1.97 7.37
CA LEU A 252 -17.81 3.33 7.48
C LEU A 252 -18.36 4.24 6.37
N CYS A 253 -18.50 3.75 5.14
CA CYS A 253 -19.11 4.49 4.04
C CYS A 253 -20.59 4.80 4.33
N VAL A 254 -21.36 3.83 4.82
CA VAL A 254 -22.76 4.04 5.22
C VAL A 254 -22.85 5.16 6.26
N LYS A 255 -22.04 5.09 7.32
CA LYS A 255 -21.97 6.13 8.36
C LYS A 255 -21.49 7.49 7.85
N ALA A 256 -20.75 7.53 6.75
CA ALA A 256 -20.29 8.78 6.13
C ALA A 256 -21.38 9.39 5.25
N ILE A 257 -22.14 8.57 4.53
CA ILE A 257 -23.30 8.99 3.74
C ILE A 257 -24.42 9.51 4.64
N GLU A 258 -24.73 8.80 5.74
CA GLU A 258 -25.71 9.26 6.75
C GLU A 258 -25.32 10.60 7.38
N ALA A 259 -24.03 10.92 7.42
CA ALA A 259 -23.51 12.17 7.95
C ALA A 259 -23.44 13.30 6.90
N ALA A 260 -23.95 13.09 5.68
CA ALA A 260 -23.97 14.12 4.64
C ALA A 260 -24.63 15.42 5.14
N GLY A 261 -24.05 16.56 4.78
CA GLY A 261 -24.49 17.88 5.26
C GLY A 261 -24.11 18.22 6.71
N THR A 262 -23.54 17.28 7.48
CA THR A 262 -23.07 17.56 8.84
C THR A 262 -21.58 17.91 8.88
N ASP A 263 -21.17 18.60 9.95
CA ASP A 263 -19.77 18.94 10.21
C ASP A 263 -18.84 17.71 10.32
N GLY A 264 -19.39 16.54 10.66
CA GLY A 264 -18.64 15.31 10.86
C GLY A 264 -18.27 14.56 9.58
N VAL A 265 -18.84 14.91 8.41
CA VAL A 265 -18.76 14.11 7.18
C VAL A 265 -17.32 13.85 6.73
N HIS A 266 -16.46 14.86 6.77
CA HIS A 266 -15.03 14.74 6.43
C HIS A 266 -14.32 13.75 7.35
N GLY A 267 -14.57 13.83 8.66
CA GLY A 267 -14.00 12.92 9.64
C GLY A 267 -14.45 11.47 9.43
N LYS A 268 -15.68 11.25 8.96
CA LYS A 268 -16.19 9.91 8.64
C LYS A 268 -15.49 9.32 7.42
N TRP A 269 -15.38 10.08 6.33
CA TRP A 269 -14.64 9.63 5.13
C TRP A 269 -13.14 9.46 5.37
N LYS A 270 -12.54 10.27 6.25
CA LYS A 270 -11.15 10.12 6.69
C LYS A 270 -10.89 8.79 7.41
N LYS A 271 -11.92 8.20 8.04
CA LYS A 271 -11.83 6.83 8.60
C LYS A 271 -11.77 5.74 7.52
N VAL A 272 -12.28 6.00 6.31
CA VAL A 272 -12.25 5.07 5.16
C VAL A 272 -10.90 5.19 4.42
N TYR A 273 -10.53 6.41 4.04
CA TYR A 273 -9.40 6.65 3.13
C TYR A 273 -8.12 7.16 3.80
N GLY A 274 -8.17 7.42 5.11
CA GLY A 274 -7.02 7.88 5.86
C GLY A 274 -6.67 9.34 5.60
N ARG A 275 -5.43 9.70 5.92
CA ARG A 275 -4.92 11.09 5.91
C ARG A 275 -5.12 11.85 4.60
N PRO A 276 -5.01 11.23 3.41
CA PRO A 276 -5.24 11.93 2.14
C PRO A 276 -6.65 12.47 1.96
N PHE A 277 -7.64 11.98 2.71
CA PHE A 277 -8.99 12.56 2.64
C PHE A 277 -8.99 13.96 3.27
N PRO A 278 -9.51 14.97 2.57
CA PRO A 278 -9.41 16.36 3.01
C PRO A 278 -10.07 16.59 4.36
N ALA A 279 -9.44 17.42 5.18
CA ALA A 279 -10.07 17.92 6.40
C ALA A 279 -11.23 18.84 6.05
N LYS A 280 -12.12 19.10 7.02
CA LYS A 280 -13.14 20.14 6.85
C LYS A 280 -12.42 21.48 6.59
N PRO A 281 -12.80 22.25 5.56
CA PRO A 281 -12.33 23.63 5.39
C PRO A 281 -12.70 24.41 6.65
N THR A 282 -11.70 24.87 7.39
CA THR A 282 -11.92 25.65 8.61
C THR A 282 -12.07 27.10 8.18
N ALA A 283 -13.23 27.72 8.44
CA ALA A 283 -13.21 29.15 8.76
C ALA A 283 -12.37 29.26 10.04
N VAL A 284 -11.47 30.23 10.11
CA VAL A 284 -10.49 30.39 11.19
C VAL A 284 -11.22 30.64 12.50
N ASP A 285 -11.58 29.56 13.21
CA ASP A 285 -11.93 29.59 14.62
C ASP A 285 -10.79 28.92 15.38
N GLU A 286 -9.71 29.68 15.57
CA GLU A 286 -8.75 29.41 16.62
C GLU A 286 -9.43 29.69 17.98
N ILE A 287 -10.28 28.77 18.42
CA ILE A 287 -10.61 28.67 19.83
C ILE A 287 -9.29 28.29 20.52
N ALA A 288 -8.83 29.13 21.44
CA ALA A 288 -7.65 28.89 22.26
C ALA A 288 -7.74 27.50 22.91
N LYS A 289 -7.02 26.51 22.36
CA LYS A 289 -6.95 25.17 22.92
C LYS A 289 -6.12 25.26 24.20
N THR A 290 -6.66 24.77 25.30
CA THR A 290 -5.97 24.70 26.61
C THR A 290 -5.03 23.49 26.74
N TRP A 291 -4.82 22.74 25.67
CA TRP A 291 -4.06 21.49 25.62
C TRP A 291 -3.26 21.38 24.32
N VAL A 292 -2.13 20.69 24.36
CA VAL A 292 -1.23 20.52 23.22
C VAL A 292 -1.58 19.22 22.49
N ASN A 293 -1.84 19.30 21.18
CA ASN A 293 -2.01 18.10 20.36
C ASN A 293 -0.65 17.55 19.94
N THR A 294 -0.23 16.45 20.56
CA THR A 294 1.06 15.79 20.32
C THR A 294 0.99 14.61 19.35
N GLU A 295 -0.13 14.43 18.64
CA GLU A 295 -0.30 13.31 17.71
C GLU A 295 0.61 13.46 16.47
N GLU A 296 1.47 12.47 16.25
CA GLU A 296 2.28 12.32 15.03
C GLU A 296 1.63 11.32 14.07
N PHE A 297 1.96 11.43 12.78
CA PHE A 297 1.45 10.56 11.73
C PHE A 297 2.61 9.91 10.98
N ILE A 298 2.55 8.59 10.78
CA ILE A 298 3.65 7.86 10.15
C ILE A 298 3.85 8.34 8.71
N GLU A 299 2.76 8.78 8.07
CA GLU A 299 2.74 9.33 6.72
C GLU A 299 3.51 10.65 6.57
N ASP A 300 3.90 11.31 7.68
CA ASP A 300 4.77 12.49 7.65
C ASP A 300 6.26 12.12 7.62
N SER A 301 6.61 10.90 8.00
CA SER A 301 8.00 10.42 8.05
C SER A 301 8.33 9.41 6.94
N TYR A 302 7.35 8.59 6.54
CA TYR A 302 7.56 7.51 5.59
C TYR A 302 6.43 7.41 4.54
N PRO A 303 6.74 7.09 3.28
CA PRO A 303 5.75 6.56 2.35
C PRO A 303 5.12 5.27 2.91
N VAL A 304 3.86 5.02 2.56
CA VAL A 304 3.11 3.85 3.00
C VAL A 304 2.70 3.03 1.79
N ASP A 305 3.13 1.78 1.76
CA ASP A 305 2.66 0.78 0.81
C ASP A 305 2.59 -0.60 1.46
N ILE A 306 1.40 -1.01 1.86
CA ILE A 306 1.21 -2.21 2.66
C ILE A 306 1.38 -3.48 1.82
N GLN A 307 2.47 -4.20 1.98
CA GLN A 307 2.74 -5.44 1.24
C GLN A 307 2.59 -6.71 2.08
N TYR A 308 2.66 -6.54 3.41
CA TYR A 308 2.67 -7.61 4.40
C TYR A 308 1.64 -7.34 5.50
N GLY A 309 1.30 -8.40 6.23
CA GLY A 309 0.47 -8.34 7.41
C GLY A 309 1.31 -8.35 8.68
N ILE A 310 0.91 -7.49 9.61
CA ILE A 310 1.35 -7.53 10.99
C ILE A 310 0.08 -7.55 11.85
N LYS A 311 0.15 -8.18 13.00
CA LYS A 311 -0.95 -8.21 13.96
C LYS A 311 -0.42 -7.89 15.34
N ILE A 312 -1.11 -6.98 16.02
CA ILE A 312 -0.82 -6.65 17.42
C ILE A 312 -1.94 -7.12 18.34
N ASP A 313 -1.59 -7.40 19.59
CA ASP A 313 -2.52 -7.58 20.69
C ASP A 313 -1.93 -6.93 21.95
N CYS A 314 -2.72 -6.90 23.02
CA CYS A 314 -2.34 -6.32 24.30
C CYS A 314 -2.62 -7.31 25.42
N ASP A 315 -1.60 -7.74 26.15
CA ASP A 315 -1.80 -8.45 27.41
C ASP A 315 -2.11 -7.44 28.52
N ILE A 316 -3.21 -7.69 29.23
CA ILE A 316 -3.66 -6.85 30.34
C ILE A 316 -3.38 -7.58 31.64
N SER A 317 -2.63 -6.93 32.52
CA SER A 317 -2.34 -7.45 33.86
C SER A 317 -2.82 -6.52 34.98
N GLN A 318 -3.15 -7.15 36.10
CA GLN A 318 -3.50 -6.52 37.37
C GLN A 318 -2.99 -7.41 38.50
N ASP A 319 -2.48 -6.79 39.56
CA ASP A 319 -2.02 -7.49 40.76
C ASP A 319 -3.10 -8.44 41.29
N GLY A 320 -2.71 -9.71 41.47
CA GLY A 320 -3.57 -10.78 41.98
C GLY A 320 -4.51 -11.45 40.95
N PHE A 321 -4.45 -11.07 39.67
CA PHE A 321 -5.27 -11.66 38.60
C PHE A 321 -4.43 -12.29 37.49
N ARG A 322 -4.98 -13.30 36.81
CA ARG A 322 -4.37 -13.90 35.63
C ARG A 322 -4.34 -12.92 34.47
N GLU A 323 -3.22 -12.84 33.78
CA GLU A 323 -3.08 -12.03 32.57
C GLU A 323 -3.93 -12.61 31.42
N HIS A 324 -4.59 -11.74 30.68
CA HIS A 324 -5.42 -12.12 29.54
C HIS A 324 -5.20 -11.15 28.35
N PRO A 325 -5.17 -11.66 27.10
CA PRO A 325 -5.14 -10.80 25.93
C PRO A 325 -6.41 -9.94 25.81
N LEU A 326 -6.28 -8.71 25.32
CA LEU A 326 -7.37 -7.78 25.08
C LEU A 326 -8.40 -8.39 24.12
N SER A 327 -7.93 -9.05 23.07
CA SER A 327 -8.81 -9.76 22.12
C SER A 327 -9.70 -10.80 22.81
N TYR A 328 -9.15 -11.54 23.79
CA TYR A 328 -9.91 -12.47 24.62
C TYR A 328 -10.93 -11.73 25.50
N MET A 329 -10.50 -10.65 26.16
CA MET A 329 -11.34 -9.90 27.08
C MET A 329 -12.55 -9.27 26.39
N LEU A 330 -12.33 -8.64 25.22
CA LEU A 330 -13.39 -8.03 24.43
C LEU A 330 -14.39 -9.08 23.93
N ARG A 331 -13.92 -10.24 23.48
CA ARG A 331 -14.79 -11.35 23.04
C ARG A 331 -15.66 -11.90 24.17
N LYS A 332 -15.18 -11.84 25.42
CA LYS A 332 -15.94 -12.26 26.61
C LYS A 332 -16.77 -11.14 27.24
N GLY A 333 -16.71 -9.93 26.70
CA GLY A 333 -17.47 -8.78 27.21
C GLY A 333 -16.92 -8.21 28.53
N PHE A 334 -15.65 -8.49 28.87
CA PHE A 334 -15.05 -7.93 30.08
C PHE A 334 -14.79 -6.43 29.92
N ARG A 335 -15.14 -5.65 30.96
CA ARG A 335 -14.87 -4.21 31.02
C ARG A 335 -13.44 -3.95 31.48
N LEU A 336 -12.73 -3.09 30.75
CA LEU A 336 -11.36 -2.71 31.08
C LEU A 336 -11.34 -1.48 31.99
N ARG A 337 -11.05 -1.67 33.28
CA ARG A 337 -10.94 -0.56 34.24
C ARG A 337 -9.55 0.12 34.14
N PRO A 338 -9.39 1.38 34.58
CA PRO A 338 -8.09 2.05 34.69
C PRO A 338 -7.13 1.36 35.67
N LYS A 339 -5.88 1.84 35.73
CA LYS A 339 -4.80 1.35 36.60
C LYS A 339 -4.38 -0.09 36.27
N LYS A 340 -4.24 -0.34 34.97
CA LYS A 340 -3.77 -1.62 34.41
C LYS A 340 -2.43 -1.41 33.73
N LYS A 341 -1.60 -2.45 33.80
CA LYS A 341 -0.41 -2.55 32.96
C LYS A 341 -0.84 -3.18 31.64
N LEU A 342 -0.57 -2.46 30.55
CA LEU A 342 -0.86 -2.87 29.18
C LEU A 342 0.46 -3.23 28.52
N LYS A 343 0.56 -4.45 28.00
CA LYS A 343 1.72 -4.91 27.25
C LYS A 343 1.32 -5.19 25.82
N PHE A 344 1.56 -4.21 24.95
CA PHE A 344 1.37 -4.34 23.52
C PHE A 344 2.49 -5.19 22.93
N GLN A 345 2.14 -6.05 21.99
CA GLN A 345 3.11 -6.90 21.31
C GLN A 345 2.65 -7.25 19.90
N VAL A 346 3.62 -7.45 19.00
CA VAL A 346 3.37 -8.12 17.73
C VAL A 346 3.14 -9.61 18.00
N VAL A 347 1.96 -10.11 17.63
CA VAL A 347 1.56 -11.51 17.85
C VAL A 347 1.62 -12.37 16.58
N ASP A 348 1.70 -11.73 15.41
CA ASP A 348 1.84 -12.39 14.12
C ASP A 348 2.42 -11.40 13.10
N SER A 349 3.31 -11.87 12.23
CA SER A 349 3.90 -11.08 11.15
C SER A 349 4.39 -11.99 10.04
N ASP A 350 4.15 -11.59 8.79
CA ASP A 350 4.75 -12.22 7.60
C ASP A 350 5.67 -11.24 6.84
N VAL A 351 6.17 -10.22 7.53
CA VAL A 351 7.18 -9.31 6.96
C VAL A 351 8.50 -10.09 6.83
N GLU A 352 9.01 -10.16 5.61
CA GLU A 352 10.24 -10.89 5.31
C GLU A 352 11.48 -9.98 5.44
N GLY A 353 12.62 -10.58 5.82
CA GLY A 353 13.89 -9.87 5.93
C GLY A 353 14.00 -8.98 7.17
N THR A 354 14.87 -7.96 7.09
CA THR A 354 15.09 -7.01 8.19
C THR A 354 14.13 -5.83 8.06
N PHE A 355 13.52 -5.43 9.17
CA PHE A 355 12.62 -4.28 9.26
C PHE A 355 12.65 -3.68 10.67
N GLU A 356 12.25 -2.42 10.77
CA GLU A 356 12.11 -1.68 12.01
C GLU A 356 10.64 -1.66 12.46
N ILE A 357 10.39 -1.71 13.77
CA ILE A 357 9.05 -1.51 14.33
C ILE A 357 8.95 -0.12 14.94
N TYR A 358 7.84 0.56 14.70
CA TYR A 358 7.48 1.80 15.36
C TYR A 358 6.12 1.67 16.04
N TRP A 359 5.99 2.25 17.22
CA TRP A 359 4.77 2.26 18.02
C TRP A 359 4.20 3.67 18.14
N LYS A 360 2.88 3.76 18.11
CA LYS A 360 2.15 4.96 18.52
C LYS A 360 1.05 4.59 19.49
N ILE A 361 1.01 5.27 20.63
CA ILE A 361 -0.04 5.15 21.63
C ILE A 361 -0.67 6.52 21.81
N LEU A 362 -1.89 6.65 21.31
CA LEU A 362 -2.69 7.87 21.36
C LEU A 362 -3.83 7.71 22.34
N ASN A 363 -3.86 8.55 23.36
CA ASN A 363 -4.96 8.63 24.29
C ASN A 363 -6.05 9.55 23.72
N ARG A 364 -7.32 9.14 23.85
CA ARG A 364 -8.48 9.89 23.34
C ARG A 364 -9.49 10.16 24.45
N GLY A 365 -10.24 11.25 24.28
CA GLY A 365 -11.31 11.67 25.18
C GLY A 365 -10.98 12.95 25.94
N ASP A 366 -11.99 13.52 26.60
CA ASP A 366 -11.84 14.84 27.24
C ASP A 366 -10.95 14.80 28.47
N GLU A 367 -10.85 13.65 29.16
CA GLU A 367 -9.92 13.47 30.27
C GLU A 367 -8.46 13.53 29.82
N ALA A 368 -8.13 12.98 28.63
CA ALA A 368 -6.79 13.08 28.05
C ALA A 368 -6.42 14.55 27.74
N LYS A 369 -7.38 15.34 27.24
CA LYS A 369 -7.20 16.77 26.98
C LYS A 369 -7.04 17.56 28.28
N ARG A 370 -7.89 17.29 29.28
CA ARG A 370 -7.88 17.96 30.58
C ARG A 370 -6.56 17.77 31.32
N LEU A 371 -5.95 16.60 31.18
CA LEU A 371 -4.67 16.25 31.81
C LEU A 371 -3.44 16.58 30.95
N ASP A 372 -3.62 17.12 29.74
CA ASP A 372 -2.56 17.32 28.74
C ASP A 372 -1.74 16.04 28.47
N GLN A 373 -2.46 14.91 28.37
CA GLN A 373 -1.90 13.56 28.17
C GLN A 373 -2.49 12.89 26.92
N ILE A 374 -2.59 13.63 25.81
CA ILE A 374 -3.01 13.07 24.51
C ILE A 374 -2.04 12.00 24.05
N ARG A 375 -0.72 12.23 24.23
CA ARG A 375 0.34 11.32 23.73
C ARG A 375 0.17 11.14 22.21
N GLY A 376 0.82 10.17 21.58
CA GLY A 376 0.68 9.92 20.14
C GLY A 376 1.90 10.26 19.30
N GLN A 377 3.04 10.49 19.93
CA GLN A 377 4.34 10.41 19.27
C GLN A 377 4.57 9.01 18.70
N ILE A 378 5.31 8.94 17.61
CA ILE A 378 5.76 7.71 16.97
C ILE A 378 7.18 7.45 17.44
N ILE A 379 7.37 6.32 18.11
CA ILE A 379 8.66 5.95 18.71
C ILE A 379 9.15 4.63 18.14
N PRO A 380 10.46 4.49 17.87
CA PRO A 380 11.03 3.21 17.48
C PRO A 380 10.88 2.20 18.62
N ASP A 381 10.69 0.93 18.26
CA ASP A 381 10.73 -0.20 19.17
C ASP A 381 12.16 -0.43 19.69
N GLU A 382 12.26 -0.96 20.90
CA GLU A 382 13.54 -1.20 21.59
C GLU A 382 14.14 -2.59 21.22
N GLY A 383 13.61 -3.26 20.19
CA GLY A 383 14.08 -4.54 19.66
C GLY A 383 13.29 -5.76 20.14
N GLU A 384 12.27 -5.57 20.98
CA GLU A 384 11.46 -6.66 21.55
C GLU A 384 10.12 -6.88 20.82
N MET A 385 9.78 -6.02 19.87
CA MET A 385 8.45 -5.94 19.24
C MET A 385 7.33 -5.82 20.27
N LYS A 386 7.60 -5.06 21.34
CA LYS A 386 6.75 -4.91 22.52
C LYS A 386 6.79 -3.48 23.02
N LYS A 387 5.65 -3.00 23.50
CA LYS A 387 5.56 -1.74 24.23
C LYS A 387 4.72 -1.87 25.49
N VAL A 388 5.31 -1.48 26.61
CA VAL A 388 4.63 -1.48 27.91
C VAL A 388 4.11 -0.09 28.22
N GLU A 389 2.87 -0.04 28.66
CA GLU A 389 2.18 1.19 29.06
C GLU A 389 1.38 1.00 30.34
N ASN A 390 1.11 2.10 31.04
CA ASN A 390 0.29 2.12 32.25
C ASN A 390 -0.90 3.06 32.07
N THR A 391 -2.09 2.58 32.42
CA THR A 391 -3.33 3.35 32.22
C THR A 391 -3.64 4.18 33.45
N LYS A 392 -3.49 5.51 33.35
CA LYS A 392 -3.69 6.42 34.49
C LYS A 392 -5.12 6.92 34.62
N PHE A 393 -5.88 6.94 33.53
CA PHE A 393 -7.22 7.53 33.47
C PHE A 393 -8.17 6.73 32.57
N ARG A 394 -9.47 7.02 32.66
CA ARG A 394 -10.51 6.44 31.80
C ARG A 394 -10.47 7.11 30.42
N GLY A 395 -10.57 6.33 29.36
CA GLY A 395 -10.53 6.85 27.99
C GLY A 395 -10.10 5.79 26.98
N ALA A 396 -10.61 5.88 25.75
CA ALA A 396 -10.17 4.99 24.68
C ALA A 396 -8.72 5.32 24.30
N HIS A 397 -7.89 4.30 24.15
CA HIS A 397 -6.54 4.45 23.60
C HIS A 397 -6.51 3.82 22.21
N LEU A 398 -5.92 4.53 21.25
CA LEU A 398 -5.61 3.97 19.93
C LEU A 398 -4.13 3.58 19.95
N VAL A 399 -3.85 2.33 19.59
CA VAL A 399 -2.48 1.84 19.46
C VAL A 399 -2.25 1.42 18.02
N GLU A 400 -1.22 2.00 17.41
CA GLU A 400 -0.78 1.69 16.06
C GLU A 400 0.63 1.08 16.11
N CYS A 401 0.86 0.10 15.27
CA CYS A 401 2.17 -0.51 15.05
C CYS A 401 2.48 -0.48 13.55
N TYR A 402 3.74 -0.17 13.25
CA TYR A 402 4.26 0.02 11.89
C TYR A 402 5.49 -0.83 11.70
N ALA A 403 5.55 -1.60 10.62
CA ALA A 403 6.79 -2.21 10.15
C ALA A 403 7.35 -1.38 8.99
N VAL A 404 8.57 -0.89 9.12
CA VAL A 404 9.27 -0.08 8.13
C VAL A 404 10.43 -0.87 7.55
N GLN A 405 10.47 -1.00 6.22
CA GLN A 405 11.51 -1.68 5.48
C GLN A 405 11.97 -0.76 4.34
N ASN A 406 13.29 -0.53 4.24
CA ASN A 406 13.89 0.34 3.22
C ASN A 406 13.22 1.72 3.12
N GLY A 407 12.91 2.34 4.28
CA GLY A 407 12.27 3.65 4.34
C GLY A 407 10.78 3.66 3.95
N VAL A 408 10.11 2.52 3.89
CA VAL A 408 8.68 2.41 3.51
C VAL A 408 7.91 1.64 4.59
N VAL A 409 6.72 2.12 4.98
CA VAL A 409 5.81 1.36 5.83
C VAL A 409 5.20 0.23 5.01
N VAL A 410 5.63 -1.01 5.27
CA VAL A 410 5.23 -2.21 4.52
C VAL A 410 4.16 -3.05 5.23
N ALA A 411 3.95 -2.82 6.53
CA ALA A 411 2.84 -3.39 7.29
C ALA A 411 2.37 -2.41 8.38
N ARG A 412 1.08 -2.47 8.72
CA ARG A 412 0.53 -1.75 9.87
C ARG A 412 -0.64 -2.50 10.48
N ASP A 413 -0.80 -2.37 11.78
CA ASP A 413 -2.01 -2.80 12.49
C ASP A 413 -2.42 -1.78 13.54
N THR A 414 -3.68 -1.88 13.97
CA THR A 414 -4.26 -0.93 14.91
C THR A 414 -5.27 -1.61 15.82
N ILE A 415 -5.18 -1.34 17.11
CA ILE A 415 -6.16 -1.78 18.10
C ILE A 415 -6.69 -0.59 18.90
N ASP A 416 -8.01 -0.59 19.13
CA ASP A 416 -8.65 0.30 20.09
C ASP A 416 -8.73 -0.40 21.45
N VAL A 417 -8.28 0.29 22.50
CA VAL A 417 -8.31 -0.18 23.89
C VAL A 417 -9.33 0.64 24.67
N PRO A 418 -10.56 0.13 24.86
CA PRO A 418 -11.64 0.88 25.51
C PRO A 418 -11.51 0.81 27.04
N ILE A 419 -10.86 1.79 27.65
CA ILE A 419 -10.78 1.91 29.12
C ILE A 419 -12.02 2.61 29.65
N GLN A 420 -12.80 1.91 30.47
CA GLN A 420 -14.12 2.32 30.97
C GLN A 420 -14.17 2.56 32.48
#